data_AF-A0A1F6T3U7-F1
#
_entry.id   AF-A0A1F6T3U7-F1
#
_cell.length_a   1.000
_cell.length_b   1.000
_cell.length_c   1.000
_cell.angle_alpha   90.00
_cell.angle_beta   90.00
_cell.angle_gamma   90.00
#
_symmetry.space_group_name_H-M   'P 1'
#
loop_
_entity.id
_entity.type
_entity.pdbx_description
1 polymer ?
#
loop_
_entity_poly.entity_id
_entity_poly.type
_entity_poly.pdbx_seq_one_letter_code
_entity_poly.pdbx_strand_id
1 'polypeptide(L)'
;MNPNRPDGGRTLVFAMLIFLGLLAVEAGLLAAAVGRLPNDVAAPLADQFAMLVTLWRSNPMAALPHLAQQAVIVIAHREPATGQQVWGLYYYPLTLIVHLAVAGVAARMLAAPMGRRRLALLAAGGAALVIGVTYVRLAACCTVTSRWALDIALLAQAYDPTSTWLDWQALYAPLEPAFPYLQAGTLAAGIGLSVAAWRRRPRAAGD
;
A
#
# COMPACT_ATOMS: atom_id res chain seq x y z
N MET A 1 21.95 9.53 -32.17
CA MET A 1 20.75 9.03 -31.47
C MET A 1 21.17 7.79 -30.70
N ASN A 2 21.12 7.77 -29.36
CA ASN A 2 21.60 6.62 -28.58
C ASN A 2 20.47 5.57 -28.52
N PRO A 3 20.58 4.42 -29.22
CA PRO A 3 19.53 3.39 -29.23
C PRO A 3 19.26 2.81 -27.83
N ASN A 4 20.10 3.12 -26.84
CA ASN A 4 19.95 2.69 -25.45
C ASN A 4 19.23 3.70 -24.54
N ARG A 5 18.71 4.83 -25.07
CA ARG A 5 17.90 5.73 -24.22
C ARG A 5 16.54 5.08 -24.00
N PRO A 6 16.16 4.75 -22.75
CA PRO A 6 14.84 4.19 -22.48
C PRO A 6 13.78 5.17 -22.96
N ASP A 7 12.86 4.68 -23.79
CA ASP A 7 11.72 5.45 -24.23
C ASP A 7 10.90 5.86 -22.99
N GLY A 8 10.79 7.17 -22.76
CA GLY A 8 10.11 7.73 -21.61
C GLY A 8 8.65 7.27 -21.53
N GLY A 9 8.01 7.09 -22.70
CA GLY A 9 6.63 6.63 -22.79
C GLY A 9 6.46 5.20 -22.23
N ARG A 10 7.33 4.28 -22.64
CA ARG A 10 7.30 2.88 -22.15
C ARG A 10 7.52 2.80 -20.63
N THR A 11 8.44 3.59 -20.10
CA THR A 11 8.71 3.63 -18.66
C THR A 11 7.50 4.14 -17.87
N LEU A 12 6.83 5.17 -18.38
CA LEU A 12 5.62 5.72 -17.75
C LEU A 12 4.49 4.70 -17.74
N VAL A 13 4.23 4.04 -18.88
CA VAL A 13 3.20 2.99 -18.98
C VAL A 13 3.47 1.85 -18.00
N PHE A 14 4.71 1.36 -17.91
CA PHE A 14 5.06 0.35 -16.93
C PHE A 14 4.87 0.83 -15.49
N ALA A 15 5.23 2.08 -15.18
CA ALA A 15 5.03 2.63 -13.84
C ALA A 15 3.52 2.69 -13.49
N MET A 16 2.68 3.12 -14.43
CA MET A 16 1.23 3.14 -14.23
C MET A 16 0.66 1.72 -14.02
N LEU A 17 1.07 0.74 -14.83
CA LEU A 17 0.62 -0.64 -14.68
C LEU A 17 1.06 -1.25 -13.35
N ILE A 18 2.31 -1.01 -12.92
CA ILE A 18 2.80 -1.49 -11.62
C ILE A 18 2.02 -0.82 -10.50
N PHE A 19 1.81 0.50 -10.56
CA PHE A 19 1.04 1.24 -9.57
C PHE A 19 -0.39 0.70 -9.45
N LEU A 20 -1.12 0.55 -10.57
CA LEU A 20 -2.46 -0.04 -10.60
C LEU A 20 -2.48 -1.48 -10.08
N GLY A 21 -1.46 -2.27 -10.42
CA GLY A 21 -1.28 -3.63 -9.90
C GLY A 21 -1.11 -3.65 -8.38
N LEU A 22 -0.31 -2.73 -7.82
CA LEU A 22 -0.14 -2.57 -6.37
C LEU A 22 -1.48 -2.22 -5.71
N LEU A 23 -2.21 -1.23 -6.24
CA LEU A 23 -3.54 -0.87 -5.73
C LEU A 23 -4.49 -2.07 -5.71
N ALA A 24 -4.53 -2.84 -6.81
CA ALA A 24 -5.40 -4.00 -6.95
C ALA A 24 -5.04 -5.10 -5.95
N VAL A 25 -3.75 -5.36 -5.72
CA VAL A 25 -3.30 -6.35 -4.72
C VAL A 25 -3.65 -5.89 -3.31
N GLU A 26 -3.43 -4.63 -2.95
CA GLU A 26 -3.78 -4.11 -1.62
C GLU A 26 -5.29 -4.18 -1.38
N ALA A 27 -6.10 -3.71 -2.33
CA ALA A 27 -7.55 -3.77 -2.24
C ALA A 27 -8.05 -5.22 -2.21
N GLY A 28 -7.44 -6.11 -2.98
CA GLY A 28 -7.79 -7.54 -3.02
C GLY A 28 -7.46 -8.26 -1.72
N LEU A 29 -6.30 -7.99 -1.11
CA LEU A 29 -5.93 -8.53 0.19
C LEU A 29 -6.88 -8.04 1.29
N LEU A 30 -7.22 -6.75 1.30
CA LEU A 30 -8.16 -6.18 2.26
C LEU A 30 -9.58 -6.75 2.06
N ALA A 31 -10.04 -6.86 0.81
CA ALA A 31 -11.31 -7.48 0.48
C ALA A 31 -11.37 -8.96 0.88
N ALA A 32 -10.29 -9.71 0.69
CA ALA A 32 -10.19 -11.10 1.12
C ALA A 32 -10.20 -11.23 2.65
N ALA A 33 -9.54 -10.32 3.36
CA ALA A 33 -9.52 -10.30 4.82
C ALA A 33 -10.89 -9.98 5.43
N VAL A 34 -11.64 -9.05 4.81
CA VAL A 34 -12.97 -8.62 5.32
C VAL A 34 -14.13 -9.42 4.70
N GLY A 35 -13.90 -10.16 3.62
CA GLY A 35 -14.92 -10.90 2.88
C GLY A 35 -15.87 -10.02 2.06
N ARG A 36 -15.47 -8.78 1.74
CA ARG A 36 -16.29 -7.79 1.00
C ARG A 36 -15.46 -7.08 -0.05
N LEU A 37 -15.89 -7.10 -1.32
CA LEU A 37 -15.23 -6.42 -2.44
C LEU A 37 -15.44 -4.89 -2.40
N PRO A 38 -14.50 -4.07 -2.88
CA PRO A 38 -14.72 -2.63 -2.97
C PRO A 38 -15.90 -2.31 -3.89
N ASN A 39 -16.72 -1.35 -3.49
CA ASN A 39 -17.87 -0.86 -4.27
C ASN A 39 -17.98 0.67 -4.31
N ASP A 40 -17.02 1.38 -3.73
CA ASP A 40 -16.95 2.85 -3.71
C ASP A 40 -15.51 3.31 -4.00
N VAL A 41 -15.38 4.31 -4.86
CA VAL A 41 -14.09 4.98 -5.13
C VAL A 41 -14.34 6.48 -5.12
N ALA A 42 -13.72 7.17 -4.17
CA ALA A 42 -13.86 8.60 -4.00
C ALA A 42 -12.50 9.31 -4.17
N ALA A 43 -12.55 10.59 -4.55
CA ALA A 43 -11.38 11.46 -4.63
C ALA A 43 -11.60 12.71 -3.76
N PRO A 44 -11.51 12.60 -2.41
CA PRO A 44 -11.87 13.69 -1.50
C PRO A 44 -11.12 15.00 -1.77
N LEU A 45 -9.85 14.91 -2.21
CA LEU A 45 -9.06 16.07 -2.60
C LEU A 45 -9.67 16.83 -3.79
N ALA A 46 -10.26 16.11 -4.75
CA ALA A 46 -10.96 16.71 -5.89
C ALA A 46 -12.27 17.35 -5.44
N ASP A 47 -13.03 16.68 -4.56
CA ASP A 47 -14.28 17.20 -3.99
C ASP A 47 -14.07 18.50 -3.20
N GLN A 48 -12.90 18.64 -2.56
CA GLN A 48 -12.54 19.82 -1.76
C GLN A 48 -11.61 20.80 -2.49
N PHE A 49 -11.40 20.64 -3.79
CA PHE A 49 -10.44 21.44 -4.54
C PHE A 49 -10.71 22.94 -4.46
N ALA A 50 -11.97 23.37 -4.56
CA ALA A 50 -12.34 24.79 -4.48
C ALA A 50 -11.98 25.40 -3.11
N MET A 51 -12.21 24.65 -2.02
CA MET A 51 -11.82 25.06 -0.67
C MET A 51 -10.30 25.15 -0.55
N LEU A 52 -9.58 24.14 -1.05
CA LEU A 52 -8.11 24.12 -1.04
C LEU A 52 -7.49 25.28 -1.82
N VAL A 53 -8.04 25.63 -2.99
CA VAL A 53 -7.58 26.79 -3.77
C VAL A 53 -7.81 28.09 -2.99
N THR A 54 -8.95 28.21 -2.31
CA THR A 54 -9.27 29.38 -1.49
C THR A 54 -8.33 29.50 -0.30
N LEU A 55 -8.10 28.40 0.43
CA LEU A 55 -7.13 28.33 1.53
C LEU A 55 -5.70 28.59 1.06
N TRP A 56 -5.32 28.06 -0.11
CA TRP A 56 -3.98 28.25 -0.66
C TRP A 56 -3.70 29.71 -1.00
N ARG A 57 -4.70 30.42 -1.55
CA ARG A 57 -4.59 31.85 -1.87
C ARG A 57 -4.58 32.74 -0.63
N SER A 58 -5.28 32.35 0.44
CA SER A 58 -5.38 33.15 1.67
C SER A 58 -4.25 32.88 2.66
N ASN A 59 -3.90 31.62 2.89
CA ASN A 59 -2.86 31.20 3.81
C ASN A 59 -2.26 29.83 3.39
N PRO A 60 -1.21 29.81 2.55
CA PRO A 60 -0.62 28.57 2.07
C PRO A 60 -0.02 27.71 3.19
N MET A 61 0.46 28.34 4.27
CA MET A 61 1.01 27.63 5.42
C MET A 61 -0.06 26.84 6.18
N ALA A 62 -1.29 27.36 6.26
CA ALA A 62 -2.43 26.63 6.82
C ALA A 62 -3.00 25.56 5.85
N ALA A 63 -2.88 25.78 4.54
CA ALA A 63 -3.38 24.85 3.53
C ALA A 63 -2.52 23.57 3.43
N LEU A 64 -1.20 23.66 3.61
CA LEU A 64 -0.28 22.52 3.55
C LEU A 64 -0.63 21.34 4.47
N PRO A 65 -0.86 21.52 5.79
CA PRO A 65 -1.24 20.41 6.66
C PRO A 65 -2.60 19.82 6.29
N HIS A 66 -3.56 20.63 5.82
CA HIS A 66 -4.83 20.12 5.32
C HIS A 66 -4.65 19.24 4.08
N LEU A 67 -3.85 19.69 3.11
CA LEU A 67 -3.55 18.90 1.92
C LEU A 67 -2.84 17.59 2.28
N ALA A 68 -1.89 17.63 3.23
CA ALA A 68 -1.16 16.44 3.68
C ALA A 68 -2.04 15.42 4.43
N GLN A 69 -3.08 15.89 5.12
CA GLN A 69 -4.01 15.07 5.92
C GLN A 69 -5.24 14.61 5.13
N GLN A 70 -5.40 15.00 3.87
CA GLN A 70 -6.53 14.57 3.04
C GLN A 70 -6.16 13.40 2.16
N ALA A 71 -7.05 12.41 2.07
CA ALA A 71 -6.87 11.34 1.12
C ALA A 71 -7.06 11.87 -0.31
N VAL A 72 -6.11 11.53 -1.19
CA VAL A 72 -6.20 11.83 -2.63
C VAL A 72 -7.20 10.89 -3.29
N ILE A 73 -7.13 9.61 -2.92
CA ILE A 73 -7.98 8.53 -3.42
C ILE A 73 -8.40 7.68 -2.22
N VAL A 74 -9.68 7.30 -2.19
CA VAL A 74 -10.23 6.34 -1.24
C VAL A 74 -10.88 5.22 -2.05
N ILE A 75 -10.48 3.98 -1.78
CA ILE A 75 -11.14 2.77 -2.31
C ILE A 75 -11.81 2.08 -1.15
N ALA A 76 -13.13 1.95 -1.15
CA ALA A 76 -13.89 1.50 0.01
C ALA A 76 -14.97 0.47 -0.34
N HIS A 77 -15.43 -0.20 0.70
CA HIS A 77 -16.72 -0.88 0.69
C HIS A 77 -17.70 -0.13 1.59
N ARG A 78 -18.84 0.25 1.05
CA ARG A 78 -19.99 0.79 1.78
C ARG A 78 -21.14 -0.20 1.74
N GLU A 79 -21.78 -0.43 2.86
CA GLU A 79 -22.98 -1.26 2.95
C GLU A 79 -24.12 -0.59 2.14
N PRO A 80 -24.65 -1.22 1.07
CA PRO A 80 -25.62 -0.58 0.18
C PRO A 80 -26.91 -0.14 0.89
N ALA A 81 -27.31 -0.86 1.94
CA ALA A 81 -28.54 -0.56 2.68
C ALA A 81 -28.44 0.71 3.54
N THR A 82 -27.28 0.97 4.13
CA THR A 82 -27.09 2.07 5.11
C THR A 82 -26.17 3.17 4.63
N GLY A 83 -25.39 2.93 3.56
CA GLY A 83 -24.32 3.81 3.10
C GLY A 83 -23.11 3.85 4.04
N GLN A 84 -23.10 3.05 5.12
CA GLN A 84 -22.03 3.01 6.11
C GLN A 84 -20.78 2.37 5.50
N GLN A 85 -19.64 3.03 5.68
CA GLN A 85 -18.35 2.48 5.27
C GLN A 85 -17.93 1.33 6.20
N VAL A 86 -17.71 0.15 5.62
CA VAL A 86 -17.25 -1.06 6.33
C VAL A 86 -15.72 -1.10 6.37
N TRP A 87 -15.07 -0.80 5.24
CA TRP A 87 -13.63 -0.67 5.16
C TRP A 87 -13.25 0.34 4.07
N GLY A 88 -12.05 0.92 4.16
CA GLY A 88 -11.51 1.80 3.14
C GLY A 88 -9.99 1.75 3.07
N LEU A 89 -9.45 2.07 1.91
CA LEU A 89 -8.03 2.17 1.63
C LEU A 89 -7.75 3.63 1.27
N TYR A 90 -7.10 4.34 2.18
CA TYR A 90 -6.85 5.79 2.08
C TYR A 90 -5.46 6.07 1.53
N TYR A 91 -5.38 6.69 0.37
CA TYR A 91 -4.13 7.14 -0.24
C TYR A 91 -3.90 8.62 0.03
N TYR A 92 -3.25 8.92 1.16
CA TYR A 92 -2.73 10.25 1.47
C TYR A 92 -1.57 10.62 0.52
N PRO A 93 -1.28 11.92 0.29
CA PRO A 93 -0.29 12.36 -0.67
C PRO A 93 1.09 11.71 -0.47
N LEU A 94 1.55 11.60 0.78
CA LEU A 94 2.83 10.97 1.07
C LEU A 94 2.82 9.48 0.67
N THR A 95 1.77 8.75 1.05
CA THR A 95 1.65 7.33 0.68
C THR A 95 1.56 7.16 -0.84
N LEU A 96 0.83 8.04 -1.52
CA LEU A 96 0.71 8.04 -2.98
C LEU A 96 2.05 8.29 -3.66
N ILE A 97 2.81 9.29 -3.20
CA ILE A 97 4.16 9.60 -3.70
C ILE A 97 5.08 8.38 -3.52
N VAL A 98 5.03 7.71 -2.37
CA VAL A 98 5.83 6.50 -2.14
C VAL A 98 5.46 5.39 -3.12
N HIS A 99 4.16 5.14 -3.34
CA HIS A 99 3.72 4.13 -4.31
C HIS A 99 4.17 4.48 -5.74
N LEU A 100 4.03 5.74 -6.15
CA LEU A 100 4.48 6.22 -7.45
C LEU A 100 6.01 6.12 -7.60
N ALA A 101 6.76 6.42 -6.54
CA ALA A 101 8.22 6.29 -6.53
C ALA A 101 8.65 4.82 -6.68
N VAL A 102 8.04 3.91 -5.90
CA VAL A 102 8.29 2.46 -5.99
C VAL A 102 7.94 1.94 -7.38
N ALA A 103 6.77 2.30 -7.91
CA ALA A 103 6.34 1.92 -9.25
C ALA A 103 7.27 2.46 -10.34
N GLY A 104 7.72 3.71 -10.22
CA GLY A 104 8.66 4.33 -11.14
C GLY A 104 10.05 3.69 -11.10
N VAL A 105 10.55 3.34 -9.91
CA VAL A 105 11.82 2.60 -9.76
C VAL A 105 11.68 1.19 -10.34
N ALA A 106 10.60 0.47 -10.02
CA ALA A 106 10.33 -0.87 -10.53
C ALA A 106 10.19 -0.88 -12.06
N ALA A 107 9.49 0.09 -12.65
CA ALA A 107 9.36 0.25 -14.09
C ALA A 107 10.70 0.50 -14.77
N ARG A 108 11.53 1.37 -14.22
CA ARG A 108 12.90 1.61 -14.73
C ARG A 108 13.77 0.36 -14.63
N MET A 109 13.60 -0.45 -13.59
CA MET A 109 14.30 -1.72 -13.47
C MET A 109 13.84 -2.68 -14.57
N LEU A 110 12.52 -2.86 -14.74
CA LEU A 110 11.88 -3.74 -15.72
C LEU A 110 12.08 -3.32 -17.19
N ALA A 111 12.39 -2.06 -17.46
CA ALA A 111 12.70 -1.59 -18.80
C ALA A 111 13.99 -2.21 -19.38
N ALA A 112 14.89 -2.73 -18.53
CA ALA A 112 16.07 -3.45 -18.99
C ALA A 112 15.77 -4.95 -19.16
N PRO A 113 16.34 -5.63 -20.18
CA PRO A 113 16.18 -7.08 -20.32
C PRO A 113 16.63 -7.79 -19.04
N MET A 114 15.73 -8.58 -18.45
CA MET A 114 15.98 -9.34 -17.24
C MET A 114 15.89 -10.84 -17.50
N GLY A 115 16.84 -11.60 -16.97
CA GLY A 115 16.71 -13.05 -16.87
C GLY A 115 15.64 -13.46 -15.85
N ARG A 116 15.05 -14.66 -16.02
CA ARG A 116 13.98 -15.22 -15.17
C ARG A 116 14.26 -15.12 -13.67
N ARG A 117 15.49 -15.42 -13.23
CA ARG A 117 15.91 -15.35 -11.81
C ARG A 117 15.79 -13.93 -11.23
N ARG A 118 16.12 -12.91 -12.02
CA ARG A 118 16.08 -11.51 -11.58
C ARG A 118 14.64 -11.01 -11.48
N LEU A 119 13.80 -11.40 -12.43
CA LEU A 119 12.37 -11.14 -12.39
C LEU A 119 11.72 -11.79 -11.16
N ALA A 120 12.08 -13.05 -10.85
CA ALA A 120 11.58 -13.75 -9.67
C ALA A 120 11.99 -13.05 -8.36
N LEU A 121 13.24 -12.59 -8.24
CA LEU A 121 13.70 -11.84 -7.06
C LEU A 121 12.99 -10.48 -6.92
N LEU A 122 12.77 -9.78 -8.04
CA LEU A 122 12.04 -8.52 -8.05
C LEU A 122 10.57 -8.75 -7.63
N ALA A 123 9.92 -9.78 -8.17
CA ALA A 123 8.56 -10.15 -7.83
C ALA A 123 8.43 -10.53 -6.35
N ALA A 124 9.37 -11.33 -5.83
CA ALA A 124 9.40 -11.70 -4.42
C ALA A 124 9.62 -10.48 -3.50
N GLY A 125 10.55 -9.58 -3.87
CA GLY A 125 10.78 -8.34 -3.12
C GLY A 125 9.57 -7.40 -3.16
N GLY A 126 8.90 -7.29 -4.32
CA GLY A 126 7.66 -6.53 -4.48
C GLY A 126 6.53 -7.12 -3.64
N ALA A 127 6.33 -8.44 -3.65
CA ALA A 127 5.33 -9.11 -2.83
C ALA A 127 5.59 -8.90 -1.33
N ALA A 128 6.84 -9.03 -0.88
CA ALA A 128 7.20 -8.77 0.51
C ALA A 128 6.93 -7.31 0.93
N LEU A 129 7.22 -6.34 0.05
CA LEU A 129 6.91 -4.93 0.29
C LEU A 129 5.40 -4.68 0.35
N VAL A 130 4.62 -5.25 -0.56
CA VAL A 130 3.15 -5.14 -0.55
C VAL A 130 2.59 -5.73 0.72
N ILE A 131 3.03 -6.92 1.14
CA ILE A 131 2.59 -7.54 2.39
C ILE A 131 2.94 -6.64 3.59
N GLY A 132 4.17 -6.13 3.65
CA GLY A 132 4.60 -5.23 4.73
C GLY A 132 3.78 -3.94 4.78
N VAL A 133 3.54 -3.28 3.64
CA VAL A 133 2.74 -2.05 3.57
C VAL A 133 1.27 -2.32 3.87
N THR A 134 0.71 -3.40 3.35
CA THR A 134 -0.68 -3.81 3.60
C THR A 134 -0.88 -4.12 5.08
N TYR A 135 0.08 -4.79 5.72
CA TYR A 135 0.08 -5.04 7.15
C TYR A 135 0.06 -3.75 7.96
N VAL A 136 0.92 -2.78 7.62
CA VAL A 136 0.95 -1.45 8.26
C VAL A 136 -0.37 -0.71 8.07
N ARG A 137 -0.94 -0.77 6.87
CA ARG A 137 -2.22 -0.12 6.57
C ARG A 137 -3.38 -0.78 7.30
N LEU A 138 -3.42 -2.10 7.38
CA LEU A 138 -4.39 -2.83 8.21
C LEU A 138 -4.26 -2.43 9.69
N ALA A 139 -3.02 -2.33 10.18
CA ALA A 139 -2.75 -1.91 11.56
C ALA A 139 -3.11 -0.43 11.83
N ALA A 140 -3.08 0.44 10.81
CA ALA A 140 -3.29 1.89 10.95
C ALA A 140 -4.68 2.40 10.53
N CYS A 141 -5.37 1.71 9.61
CA CYS A 141 -6.61 2.20 8.99
C CYS A 141 -7.85 2.00 9.86
N CYS A 142 -7.85 1.00 10.73
CA CYS A 142 -8.99 0.72 11.60
C CYS A 142 -8.73 1.06 13.07
N THR A 143 -7.54 1.56 13.40
CA THR A 143 -7.21 1.90 14.78
C THR A 143 -6.17 3.00 14.87
N VAL A 144 -6.48 3.98 15.71
CA VAL A 144 -5.52 4.97 16.22
C VAL A 144 -4.42 4.29 17.10
N THR A 145 -4.39 2.96 17.24
CA THR A 145 -3.36 2.15 17.94
C THR A 145 -3.26 0.74 17.32
N SER A 146 -2.35 -0.17 17.69
CA SER A 146 -2.31 -1.57 17.21
C SER A 146 -3.50 -2.46 17.63
N ARG A 147 -4.59 -1.84 18.12
CA ARG A 147 -5.71 -2.48 18.81
C ARG A 147 -6.82 -3.00 17.92
N TRP A 148 -6.77 -2.98 16.58
CA TRP A 148 -7.95 -3.39 15.80
C TRP A 148 -8.30 -4.85 16.02
N ALA A 149 -7.30 -5.71 16.23
CA ALA A 149 -7.51 -7.09 16.64
C ALA A 149 -8.11 -7.18 18.05
N LEU A 150 -7.77 -6.26 18.96
CA LEU A 150 -8.34 -6.15 20.31
C LEU A 150 -9.79 -5.60 20.26
N ASP A 151 -10.06 -4.58 19.45
CA ASP A 151 -11.37 -3.93 19.32
C ASP A 151 -12.34 -4.81 18.53
N ILE A 152 -11.88 -5.53 17.49
CA ILE A 152 -12.66 -6.60 16.83
C ILE A 152 -12.82 -7.80 17.75
N ALA A 153 -11.82 -8.17 18.57
CA ALA A 153 -12.00 -9.22 19.58
C ALA A 153 -13.01 -8.82 20.67
N LEU A 154 -13.02 -7.56 21.11
CA LEU A 154 -13.96 -7.03 22.08
C LEU A 154 -15.38 -6.88 21.49
N LEU A 155 -15.50 -6.43 20.23
CA LEU A 155 -16.78 -6.42 19.52
C LEU A 155 -17.30 -7.84 19.27
N ALA A 156 -16.45 -8.78 18.87
CA ALA A 156 -16.83 -10.18 18.65
C ALA A 156 -17.28 -10.85 19.96
N GLN A 157 -16.62 -10.56 21.10
CA GLN A 157 -17.05 -10.98 22.43
C GLN A 157 -18.43 -10.44 22.82
N ALA A 158 -18.80 -9.24 22.37
CA ALA A 158 -20.10 -8.65 22.64
C ALA A 158 -21.24 -9.25 21.81
N TYR A 159 -20.94 -9.86 20.65
CA TYR A 159 -21.95 -10.29 19.66
C TYR A 159 -22.03 -11.80 19.39
N ASP A 160 -21.05 -12.63 19.79
CA ASP A 160 -21.15 -14.10 19.71
C ASP A 160 -20.45 -14.81 20.89
N PRO A 161 -21.18 -15.17 21.97
CA PRO A 161 -20.62 -15.83 23.15
C PRO A 161 -20.25 -17.31 22.93
N THR A 162 -20.47 -17.87 21.73
CA THR A 162 -20.28 -19.31 21.47
C THR A 162 -19.15 -19.66 20.52
N SER A 163 -18.55 -18.69 19.83
CA SER A 163 -17.38 -18.96 19.00
C SER A 163 -16.12 -19.12 19.88
N THR A 164 -15.48 -20.28 19.77
CA THR A 164 -14.28 -20.68 20.54
C THR A 164 -13.07 -19.83 20.15
N TRP A 165 -12.96 -18.63 20.73
CA TRP A 165 -11.93 -17.62 20.46
C TRP A 165 -10.82 -17.53 21.52
N LEU A 166 -10.85 -18.37 22.57
CA LEU A 166 -9.77 -18.43 23.56
C LEU A 166 -8.39 -18.71 22.92
N ASP A 167 -8.36 -19.43 21.80
CA ASP A 167 -7.12 -19.80 21.11
C ASP A 167 -6.50 -18.64 20.30
N TRP A 168 -7.30 -17.74 19.73
CA TRP A 168 -6.77 -16.63 18.94
C TRP A 168 -6.09 -15.56 19.80
N GLN A 169 -6.65 -15.27 20.98
CA GLN A 169 -6.04 -14.33 21.92
C GLN A 169 -4.76 -14.92 22.52
N ALA A 170 -4.74 -16.24 22.80
CA ALA A 170 -3.55 -16.96 23.24
C ALA A 170 -2.44 -17.00 22.17
N LEU A 171 -2.80 -16.98 20.88
CA LEU A 171 -1.85 -16.88 19.76
C LEU A 171 -1.38 -15.44 19.51
N TYR A 172 -2.28 -14.45 19.60
CA TYR A 172 -1.99 -13.06 19.24
C TYR A 172 -1.16 -12.33 20.30
N ALA A 173 -1.49 -12.50 21.60
CA ALA A 173 -0.79 -11.83 22.70
C ALA A 173 0.74 -12.03 22.70
N PRO A 174 1.29 -13.25 22.45
CA PRO A 174 2.74 -13.42 22.34
C PRO A 174 3.33 -12.90 21.02
N LEU A 175 2.53 -12.77 19.95
CA LEU A 175 2.99 -12.30 18.65
C LEU A 175 2.97 -10.77 18.50
N GLU A 176 2.11 -10.07 19.24
CA GLU A 176 1.97 -8.61 19.17
C GLU A 176 3.30 -7.85 19.33
N PRO A 177 4.16 -8.16 20.33
CA PRO A 177 5.44 -7.48 20.47
C PRO A 177 6.40 -7.75 19.30
N ALA A 178 6.21 -8.86 18.58
CA ALA A 178 7.03 -9.26 17.45
C ALA A 178 6.66 -8.54 16.14
N PHE A 179 5.45 -7.97 16.04
CA PHE A 179 4.95 -7.39 14.79
C PHE A 179 5.78 -6.22 14.24
N PRO A 180 6.24 -5.24 15.03
CA PRO A 180 7.13 -4.19 14.53
C PRO A 180 8.43 -4.77 13.96
N TYR A 181 8.95 -5.85 14.53
CA TYR A 181 10.17 -6.51 14.07
C TYR A 181 9.94 -7.35 12.81
N LEU A 182 8.82 -8.06 12.72
CA LEU A 182 8.41 -8.77 11.50
C LEU A 182 8.17 -7.78 10.35
N GLN A 183 7.60 -6.63 10.64
CA GLN A 183 7.42 -5.53 9.70
C GLN A 183 8.76 -4.92 9.25
N ALA A 184 9.66 -4.61 10.19
CA ALA A 184 10.99 -4.12 9.86
C ALA A 184 11.78 -5.16 9.05
N GLY A 185 11.66 -6.44 9.39
CA GLY A 185 12.27 -7.56 8.69
C GLY A 185 11.75 -7.74 7.27
N THR A 186 10.44 -7.67 7.06
CA THR A 186 9.82 -7.75 5.72
C THR A 186 10.21 -6.56 4.84
N LEU A 187 10.25 -5.35 5.41
CA LEU A 187 10.69 -4.14 4.71
C LEU A 187 12.19 -4.24 4.34
N ALA A 188 13.04 -4.64 5.29
CA ALA A 188 14.47 -4.82 5.05
C ALA A 188 14.73 -5.92 4.00
N ALA A 189 13.98 -7.04 4.05
CA ALA A 189 14.06 -8.10 3.06
C ALA A 189 13.64 -7.63 1.66
N GLY A 190 12.54 -6.88 1.56
CA GLY A 190 12.07 -6.30 0.30
C GLY A 190 13.08 -5.34 -0.33
N ILE A 191 13.68 -4.45 0.48
CA ILE A 191 14.77 -3.57 0.05
C ILE A 191 15.99 -4.40 -0.37
N GLY A 192 16.41 -5.36 0.45
CA GLY A 192 17.58 -6.21 0.20
C GLY A 192 17.47 -6.99 -1.12
N LEU A 193 16.32 -7.60 -1.38
CA LEU A 193 16.03 -8.32 -2.63
C LEU A 193 16.05 -7.39 -3.84
N SER A 194 15.47 -6.19 -3.71
CA SER A 194 15.46 -5.18 -4.77
C SER A 194 16.89 -4.68 -5.09
N VAL A 195 17.69 -4.42 -4.06
CA VAL A 195 19.10 -4.02 -4.21
C VAL A 195 19.94 -5.16 -4.80
N ALA A 196 19.73 -6.40 -4.36
CA ALA A 196 20.42 -7.57 -4.90
C ALA A 196 20.08 -7.79 -6.38
N ALA A 197 18.81 -7.62 -6.77
CA ALA A 197 18.40 -7.61 -8.16
C ALA A 197 19.04 -6.46 -8.95
N TRP A 198 19.26 -5.30 -8.34
CA TRP A 198 19.91 -4.16 -8.99
C TRP A 198 21.42 -4.39 -9.22
N ARG A 199 22.15 -4.87 -8.21
CA ARG A 199 23.61 -5.08 -8.26
C ARG A 199 24.05 -6.16 -9.25
N ARG A 200 23.19 -7.14 -9.57
CA ARG A 200 23.48 -8.21 -10.53
C ARG A 200 23.22 -7.81 -11.99
N ARG A 201 23.32 -6.52 -12.34
CA ARG A 201 23.36 -6.15 -13.77
C ARG A 201 24.56 -6.91 -14.39
N PRO A 202 24.35 -7.71 -15.46
CA PRO A 202 25.48 -8.23 -16.20
C PRO A 202 26.31 -7.01 -16.59
N ARG A 203 27.57 -6.96 -16.14
CA ARG A 203 28.55 -6.09 -16.78
C ARG A 203 28.48 -6.50 -18.24
N ALA A 204 28.19 -5.55 -19.14
CA ALA A 204 28.29 -5.80 -20.56
C ALA A 204 29.61 -6.53 -20.76
N ALA A 205 29.54 -7.78 -21.20
CA ALA A 205 30.74 -8.53 -21.54
C ALA A 205 31.47 -7.62 -22.53
N GLY A 206 32.66 -7.16 -22.15
CA GLY A 206 33.41 -6.22 -22.95
C GLY A 206 33.65 -6.87 -24.31
N ASP A 207 33.13 -6.22 -25.34
CA ASP A 207 33.69 -6.26 -26.68
C ASP A 207 34.97 -5.42 -26.70
#